data_AF-A0A1V5WCD5-F1
#
_entry.id   AF-A0A1V5WCD5-F1
#
_cell.length_a   1.000
_cell.length_b   1.000
_cell.length_c   1.000
_cell.angle_alpha   90.00
_cell.angle_beta   90.00
_cell.angle_gamma   90.00
#
_symmetry.space_group_name_H-M   'P 1'
#
loop_
_entity.id
_entity.type
_entity.pdbx_description
1 polymer ?
#
loop_
_entity_poly.entity_id
_entity_poly.type
_entity_poly.pdbx_seq_one_letter_code
_entity_poly.pdbx_strand_id
1 'polypeptide(L)'
;MGKKRVVLLSAVAWLLVLATSLWFPAAQATLARNASQQARPVVIYFFWGDGCPHCAEEEPFLKELAQRYPAVEIRDYEVWYNAENQKLLKKMAAAFGFEPQGVPTTFIGQQYWTGYTAEIGASIEAYVAACTVDGCRDAGVGVIPGIEETADTPSTSPETTPADNKTTLTLPILGTVDLATQSLLVSTLLIAIVDGFNPCSLWVLSILLALTLHTGSRKKVLLIGLVFLTVTSLVYVLFIAGLFTLFSFVSFLKWIQVVVSLVALFFAAVNIKDYFWYKEGLSFTISDEKKPGIYKNIRRVLNAGDSLWGMITATVVMSAGVSLVEFACTAGFPVLWTNLLAVQNIPALTFGLLLLLYMVIYQIDELGIFLVAVFTLKSSRLEEKHGRILKLVGGTLMLTLAAVMLINPNLMNNLGTSLLIFAAAFGVAGLVLLAHRVILPHYGIYLGSEARPSKKRRTNRRPQSRQARSR
;
A
#
# COMPACT_ATOMS: atom_id res chain seq x y z
N MET A 1 -75.85 61.68 -21.99
CA MET A 1 -74.40 61.77 -21.67
C MET A 1 -73.61 61.37 -22.90
N GLY A 2 -72.95 62.34 -23.54
CA GLY A 2 -72.74 62.38 -24.99
C GLY A 2 -71.56 61.57 -25.53
N LYS A 3 -71.71 61.12 -26.79
CA LYS A 3 -70.71 60.46 -27.65
C LYS A 3 -69.30 61.09 -27.58
N LYS A 4 -69.20 62.39 -27.25
CA LYS A 4 -67.92 63.10 -27.04
C LYS A 4 -67.07 62.52 -25.90
N ARG A 5 -67.65 61.94 -24.84
CA ARG A 5 -66.88 61.32 -23.73
C ARG A 5 -66.29 59.95 -24.11
N VAL A 6 -66.96 59.18 -24.97
CA VAL A 6 -66.48 57.87 -25.42
C VAL A 6 -65.31 58.02 -26.40
N VAL A 7 -65.37 59.01 -27.29
CA VAL A 7 -64.25 59.32 -28.21
C VAL A 7 -63.04 59.82 -27.44
N LEU A 8 -63.22 60.66 -26.40
CA LEU A 8 -62.12 61.17 -25.59
C LEU A 8 -61.43 60.06 -24.76
N LEU A 9 -62.20 59.13 -24.20
CA LEU A 9 -61.65 57.99 -23.45
C LEU A 9 -60.92 56.99 -24.38
N SER A 10 -61.40 56.81 -25.62
CA SER A 10 -60.68 55.98 -26.60
C SER A 10 -59.39 56.63 -27.09
N ALA A 11 -59.36 57.96 -27.27
CA ALA A 11 -58.16 58.68 -27.68
C ALA A 11 -57.09 58.69 -26.58
N VAL A 12 -57.48 58.81 -25.31
CA VAL A 12 -56.57 58.74 -24.16
C VAL A 12 -56.03 57.33 -23.96
N ALA A 13 -56.84 56.28 -24.19
CA ALA A 13 -56.38 54.89 -24.15
C ALA A 13 -55.36 54.59 -25.26
N TRP A 14 -55.57 55.08 -26.49
CA TRP A 14 -54.60 54.92 -27.58
C TRP A 14 -53.31 55.73 -27.38
N LEU A 15 -53.39 56.93 -26.77
CA LEU A 15 -52.21 57.72 -26.39
C LEU A 15 -51.40 57.07 -25.25
N LEU A 16 -52.05 56.38 -24.30
CA LEU A 16 -51.37 55.62 -23.24
C LEU A 16 -50.71 54.34 -23.75
N VAL A 17 -51.30 53.68 -24.77
CA VAL A 17 -50.68 52.52 -25.43
C VAL A 17 -49.50 52.92 -26.33
N LEU A 18 -49.57 54.08 -27.00
CA LEU A 18 -48.44 54.64 -27.76
C LEU A 18 -47.31 55.16 -26.85
N ALA A 19 -47.64 55.80 -25.73
CA ALA A 19 -46.64 56.31 -24.78
C ALA A 19 -45.90 55.18 -24.02
N THR A 20 -46.53 54.02 -23.80
CA THR A 20 -45.87 52.85 -23.18
C THR A 20 -44.99 52.06 -24.17
N SER A 21 -45.17 52.24 -25.48
CA SER A 21 -44.32 51.63 -26.52
C SER A 21 -43.01 52.38 -26.79
N LEU A 22 -42.87 53.62 -26.32
CA LEU A 22 -41.67 54.46 -26.49
C LEU A 22 -40.70 54.43 -25.31
N TRP A 23 -41.03 53.67 -24.25
CA TRP A 23 -40.20 53.47 -23.05
C TRP A 23 -39.75 52.00 -22.86
N PHE A 24 -39.79 51.21 -23.91
CA PHE A 24 -38.93 50.03 -23.98
C PHE A 24 -37.58 50.48 -24.54
N PRO A 25 -36.50 50.59 -23.73
CA PRO A 25 -35.18 50.64 -24.32
C PRO A 25 -35.06 49.38 -25.16
N ALA A 26 -34.58 49.53 -26.38
CA ALA A 26 -34.27 48.41 -27.26
C ALA A 26 -33.33 47.44 -26.52
N ALA A 27 -33.91 46.42 -25.87
CA ALA A 27 -33.20 45.23 -25.39
C ALA A 27 -32.88 44.29 -26.57
N GLN A 28 -32.61 44.88 -27.74
CA GLN A 28 -32.16 44.22 -28.96
C GLN A 28 -30.82 44.83 -29.37
N ALA A 29 -29.86 44.82 -28.44
CA ALA A 29 -28.44 45.08 -28.73
C ALA A 29 -27.52 44.46 -27.67
N THR A 30 -27.83 43.28 -27.14
CA THR A 30 -26.90 42.51 -26.28
C THR A 30 -26.93 41.00 -26.55
N LEU A 31 -27.35 40.58 -27.74
CA LEU A 31 -27.20 39.19 -28.21
C LEU A 31 -26.25 39.04 -29.42
N ALA A 32 -25.48 40.09 -29.74
CA ALA A 32 -24.45 40.05 -30.78
C ALA A 32 -23.07 40.44 -30.24
N ARG A 33 -22.73 39.97 -29.03
CA ARG A 33 -21.37 40.01 -28.49
C ARG A 33 -20.90 38.60 -28.12
N ASN A 34 -21.15 37.63 -29.00
CA ASN A 34 -20.74 36.22 -28.82
C ASN A 34 -20.32 35.59 -30.16
N ALA A 35 -19.52 36.29 -30.95
CA ALA A 35 -18.97 35.75 -32.18
C ALA A 35 -17.57 36.31 -32.50
N SER A 36 -16.68 36.37 -31.50
CA SER A 36 -15.23 36.50 -31.73
C SER A 36 -14.38 36.29 -30.45
N GLN A 37 -14.81 35.45 -29.51
CA GLN A 37 -13.85 34.78 -28.64
C GLN A 37 -13.65 33.39 -29.23
N GLN A 38 -12.63 33.25 -30.07
CA GLN A 38 -12.04 31.92 -30.30
C GLN A 38 -11.83 31.34 -28.90
N ALA A 39 -12.52 30.24 -28.57
CA ALA A 39 -12.30 29.52 -27.33
C ALA A 39 -10.80 29.21 -27.27
N ARG A 40 -10.08 29.90 -26.39
CA ARG A 40 -8.62 29.80 -26.32
C ARG A 40 -8.30 28.39 -25.82
N PRO A 41 -7.42 27.65 -26.49
CA PRO A 41 -7.17 26.28 -26.12
C PRO A 41 -6.53 26.20 -24.73
N VAL A 42 -7.04 25.31 -23.88
CA VAL A 42 -6.44 24.97 -22.59
C VAL A 42 -5.47 23.82 -22.83
N VAL A 43 -4.18 24.13 -22.91
CA VAL A 43 -3.15 23.14 -23.21
C VAL A 43 -2.74 22.41 -21.93
N ILE A 44 -2.82 21.08 -21.96
CA ILE A 44 -2.40 20.18 -20.89
C ILE A 44 -1.13 19.45 -21.35
N TYR A 45 -0.03 19.63 -20.63
CA TYR A 45 1.19 18.86 -20.86
C TYR A 45 1.23 17.66 -19.93
N PHE A 46 1.15 16.46 -20.49
CA PHE A 46 1.12 15.21 -19.73
C PHE A 46 2.41 14.43 -19.96
N PHE A 47 3.32 14.45 -18.99
CA PHE A 47 4.53 13.64 -19.05
C PHE A 47 4.28 12.28 -18.41
N TRP A 48 4.49 11.21 -19.18
CA TRP A 48 4.16 9.85 -18.80
C TRP A 48 5.31 8.87 -19.10
N GLY A 49 5.18 7.62 -18.65
CA GLY A 49 6.17 6.58 -18.92
C GLY A 49 5.50 5.25 -19.25
N ASP A 50 6.05 4.50 -20.22
CA ASP A 50 5.48 3.20 -20.60
C ASP A 50 5.63 2.16 -19.48
N GLY A 51 4.49 1.66 -18.98
CA GLY A 51 4.40 0.79 -17.82
C GLY A 51 4.14 1.50 -16.48
N CYS A 52 3.95 2.82 -16.49
CA CYS A 52 3.58 3.61 -15.31
C CYS A 52 2.10 3.38 -14.90
N PRO A 53 1.81 2.81 -13.71
CA PRO A 53 0.44 2.51 -13.29
C PRO A 53 -0.44 3.75 -13.14
N HIS A 54 0.09 4.80 -12.51
CA HIS A 54 -0.63 6.06 -12.31
C HIS A 54 -0.89 6.80 -13.63
N CYS A 55 0.02 6.69 -14.60
CA CYS A 55 -0.18 7.25 -15.94
C CYS A 55 -1.30 6.53 -16.69
N ALA A 56 -1.41 5.21 -16.51
CA ALA A 56 -2.49 4.41 -17.09
C ALA A 56 -3.87 4.73 -16.49
N GLU A 57 -3.91 5.32 -15.29
CA GLU A 57 -5.14 5.85 -14.68
C GLU A 57 -5.44 7.29 -15.11
N GLU A 58 -4.41 8.13 -15.29
CA GLU A 58 -4.57 9.54 -15.69
C GLU A 58 -4.91 9.71 -17.17
N GLU A 59 -4.28 8.94 -18.06
CA GLU A 59 -4.50 9.02 -19.51
C GLU A 59 -5.99 8.88 -19.92
N PRO A 60 -6.75 7.87 -19.45
CA PRO A 60 -8.17 7.78 -19.78
C PRO A 60 -8.98 8.94 -19.18
N PHE A 61 -8.64 9.40 -17.97
CA PHE A 61 -9.28 10.57 -17.36
C PHE A 61 -9.07 11.84 -18.20
N LEU A 62 -7.84 12.12 -18.65
CA LEU A 62 -7.56 13.27 -19.50
C LEU A 62 -8.31 13.16 -20.84
N LYS A 63 -8.38 11.97 -21.43
CA LYS A 63 -9.17 11.72 -22.66
C LYS A 63 -10.66 12.02 -22.44
N GLU A 64 -11.24 11.59 -21.33
CA GLU A 64 -12.62 11.92 -20.96
C GLU A 64 -12.80 13.41 -20.67
N LEU A 65 -11.79 14.06 -20.08
CA LEU A 65 -11.79 15.49 -19.82
C LEU A 65 -11.80 16.31 -21.12
N ALA A 66 -10.98 15.95 -22.10
CA ALA A 66 -10.97 16.59 -23.43
C ALA A 66 -12.29 16.41 -24.20
N GLN A 67 -13.02 15.31 -23.97
CA GLN A 67 -14.36 15.14 -24.51
C GLN A 67 -15.38 16.09 -23.88
N ARG A 68 -15.27 16.34 -22.56
CA ARG A 68 -16.15 17.25 -21.82
C ARG A 68 -15.83 18.72 -22.05
N TYR A 69 -14.56 19.04 -22.30
CA TYR A 69 -14.07 20.39 -22.55
C TYR A 69 -13.39 20.46 -23.93
N PRO A 70 -14.13 20.76 -25.02
CA PRO A 70 -13.59 20.73 -26.39
C PRO A 70 -12.47 21.74 -26.69
N ALA A 71 -12.26 22.72 -25.80
CA ALA A 71 -11.14 23.65 -25.88
C ALA A 71 -9.84 23.06 -25.31
N VAL A 72 -9.87 21.87 -24.69
CA VAL A 72 -8.67 21.23 -24.13
C VAL A 72 -7.86 20.56 -25.23
N GLU A 73 -6.56 20.87 -25.25
CA GLU A 73 -5.56 20.20 -26.08
C GLU A 73 -4.59 19.45 -25.18
N ILE A 74 -4.52 18.12 -25.33
CA ILE A 74 -3.58 17.29 -24.56
C ILE A 74 -2.32 17.07 -25.40
N ARG A 75 -1.18 17.41 -24.82
CA ARG A 75 0.15 17.13 -25.37
C ARG A 75 0.86 16.17 -24.43
N ASP A 76 0.93 14.91 -24.84
CA ASP A 76 1.55 13.87 -24.04
C ASP A 76 3.01 13.58 -24.48
N TYR A 77 3.87 13.31 -23.50
CA TYR A 77 5.30 13.09 -23.70
C TYR A 77 5.76 11.88 -22.88
N GLU A 78 6.07 10.79 -23.56
CA GLU A 78 6.72 9.63 -22.94
C GLU A 78 8.15 9.99 -22.53
N VAL A 79 8.56 9.75 -21.29
CA VAL A 79 9.89 10.14 -20.77
C VAL A 79 10.77 8.97 -20.35
N TRP A 80 10.35 7.72 -20.27
CA TRP A 80 11.26 6.65 -19.85
C TRP A 80 12.16 6.17 -20.99
N TYR A 81 11.65 6.17 -22.23
CA TYR A 81 12.34 5.67 -23.40
C TYR A 81 12.71 6.79 -24.40
N ASN A 82 12.34 8.04 -24.11
CA ASN A 82 12.69 9.19 -24.93
C ASN A 82 13.51 10.24 -24.14
N ALA A 83 14.82 10.30 -24.44
CA ALA A 83 15.76 11.21 -23.77
C ALA A 83 15.50 12.71 -24.05
N GLU A 84 14.89 13.05 -25.20
CA GLU A 84 14.53 14.44 -25.50
C GLU A 84 13.34 14.90 -24.65
N ASN A 85 12.34 14.04 -24.49
CA ASN A 85 11.19 14.31 -23.61
C ASN A 85 11.60 14.36 -22.13
N GLN A 86 12.59 13.57 -21.70
CA GLN A 86 13.17 13.72 -20.34
C GLN A 86 13.76 15.10 -20.10
N LYS A 87 14.53 15.62 -21.07
CA LYS A 87 15.09 16.97 -20.99
C LYS A 87 13.98 18.01 -20.95
N LEU A 88 12.91 17.80 -21.73
CA LEU A 88 11.74 18.68 -21.74
C LEU A 88 11.04 18.73 -20.38
N LEU A 89 10.79 17.57 -19.76
CA LEU A 89 10.21 17.47 -18.42
C LEU A 89 11.08 18.22 -17.40
N LYS A 90 12.40 18.03 -17.42
CA LYS A 90 13.34 18.74 -16.54
C LYS A 90 13.29 20.26 -16.75
N LYS A 91 13.23 20.69 -18.01
CA LYS A 91 13.17 22.12 -18.35
C LYS A 91 11.85 22.75 -17.90
N MET A 92 10.73 22.06 -18.06
CA MET A 92 9.42 22.49 -17.56
C MET A 92 9.39 22.52 -16.05
N ALA A 93 9.78 21.44 -15.37
CA ALA A 93 9.83 21.40 -13.92
C ALA A 93 10.70 22.55 -13.35
N ALA A 94 11.87 22.81 -13.93
CA ALA A 94 12.73 23.92 -13.54
C ALA A 94 12.07 25.29 -13.70
N ALA A 95 11.27 25.50 -14.76
CA ALA A 95 10.53 26.74 -14.97
C ALA A 95 9.42 26.95 -13.92
N PHE A 96 8.91 25.87 -13.33
CA PHE A 96 7.95 25.87 -12.22
C PHE A 96 8.62 25.77 -10.85
N GLY A 97 9.96 25.83 -10.78
CA GLY A 97 10.73 25.87 -9.54
C GLY A 97 10.88 24.54 -8.80
N PHE A 98 10.71 23.40 -9.49
CA PHE A 98 10.89 22.07 -8.89
C PHE A 98 11.73 21.12 -9.77
N GLU A 99 12.18 20.01 -9.19
CA GLU A 99 12.85 18.92 -9.91
C GLU A 99 11.89 17.72 -10.07
N PRO A 100 11.72 17.17 -11.28
CA PRO A 100 10.74 16.13 -11.53
C PRO A 100 11.24 14.80 -10.95
N GLN A 101 10.44 14.20 -10.05
CA GLN A 101 10.81 12.96 -9.33
C GLN A 101 10.19 11.69 -9.95
N GLY A 102 9.28 11.83 -10.91
CA GLY A 102 8.61 10.71 -11.54
C GLY A 102 7.52 11.14 -12.51
N VAL A 103 6.77 10.15 -12.99
CA VAL A 103 5.59 10.32 -13.84
C VAL A 103 4.38 9.64 -13.21
N PRO A 104 3.15 10.11 -13.46
CA PRO A 104 2.83 11.21 -14.35
C PRO A 104 3.18 12.59 -13.76
N THR A 105 3.53 13.54 -14.62
CA THR A 105 3.63 14.96 -14.25
C THR A 105 2.82 15.76 -15.25
N THR A 106 1.85 16.53 -14.74
CA THR A 106 0.87 17.25 -15.56
C THR A 106 1.00 18.74 -15.32
N PHE A 107 1.08 19.54 -16.39
CA PHE A 107 1.15 21.00 -16.32
C PHE A 107 -0.01 21.64 -17.07
N ILE A 108 -0.67 22.61 -16.44
CA ILE A 108 -1.78 23.38 -17.01
C ILE A 108 -1.67 24.80 -16.49
N GLY A 109 -1.65 25.80 -17.36
CA GLY A 109 -1.57 27.18 -16.87
C GLY A 109 -0.26 27.46 -16.15
N GLN A 110 -0.39 28.00 -14.94
CA GLN A 110 0.70 28.20 -13.99
C GLN A 110 0.69 27.13 -12.88
N GLN A 111 -0.04 26.02 -13.08
CA GLN A 111 -0.13 24.91 -12.14
C GLN A 111 0.49 23.62 -12.66
N TYR A 112 0.90 22.77 -11.73
CA TYR A 112 1.38 21.43 -12.02
C TYR A 112 0.93 20.42 -10.96
N TRP A 113 0.88 19.14 -11.34
CA TRP A 113 0.58 18.00 -10.49
C TRP A 113 1.62 16.90 -10.71
N THR A 114 2.03 16.22 -9.65
CA THR A 114 2.91 15.05 -9.73
C THR A 114 2.20 13.82 -9.15
N GLY A 115 2.21 12.71 -9.89
CA GLY A 115 1.40 11.54 -9.59
C GLY A 115 -0.07 11.72 -9.98
N TYR A 116 -0.87 10.67 -9.77
CA TYR A 116 -2.29 10.69 -10.06
C TYR A 116 -3.11 9.90 -9.03
N THR A 117 -4.21 10.52 -8.60
CA THR A 117 -5.29 9.95 -7.78
C THR A 117 -6.62 10.56 -8.22
N ALA A 118 -7.75 9.99 -7.79
CA ALA A 118 -9.07 10.58 -8.09
C ALA A 118 -9.23 12.02 -7.55
N GLU A 119 -8.56 12.35 -6.45
CA GLU A 119 -8.54 13.69 -5.86
C GLU A 119 -7.74 14.68 -6.73
N ILE A 120 -6.60 14.23 -7.26
CA ILE A 120 -5.80 15.01 -8.25
C ILE A 120 -6.61 15.21 -9.53
N GLY A 121 -7.30 14.18 -10.03
CA GLY A 121 -8.19 14.29 -11.18
C GLY A 121 -9.28 15.36 -10.97
N ALA A 122 -9.93 15.37 -9.81
CA ALA A 122 -10.91 16.41 -9.47
C ALA A 122 -10.29 17.82 -9.42
N SER A 123 -9.05 17.95 -8.92
CA SER A 123 -8.30 19.21 -8.92
C SER A 123 -7.95 19.69 -10.33
N ILE A 124 -7.52 18.78 -11.20
CA ILE A 124 -7.20 19.07 -12.60
C ILE A 124 -8.46 19.55 -13.32
N GLU A 125 -9.58 18.84 -13.16
CA GLU A 125 -10.86 19.21 -13.78
C GLU A 125 -11.35 20.59 -13.31
N ALA A 126 -11.28 20.87 -12.01
CA ALA A 126 -11.66 22.17 -11.46
C ALA A 126 -10.80 23.31 -12.05
N TYR A 127 -9.49 23.07 -12.20
CA TYR A 127 -8.58 24.04 -12.79
C TYR A 127 -8.85 24.25 -14.29
N VAL A 128 -9.09 23.18 -15.04
CA VAL A 128 -9.48 23.25 -16.47
C VAL A 128 -10.81 23.98 -16.65
N ALA A 129 -11.78 23.75 -15.78
CA ALA A 129 -13.05 24.46 -15.80
C ALA A 129 -12.86 25.98 -15.62
N ALA A 130 -12.01 26.40 -14.68
CA ALA A 130 -11.66 27.80 -14.49
C ALA A 130 -10.90 28.37 -15.70
N CYS A 131 -9.91 27.64 -16.23
CA CYS A 131 -9.17 28.03 -17.43
C CYS A 131 -10.06 28.20 -18.67
N THR A 132 -11.15 27.45 -18.77
CA THR A 132 -12.09 27.56 -19.90
C THR A 132 -12.90 28.86 -19.86
N VAL A 133 -13.10 29.44 -18.67
CA VAL A 133 -13.86 30.68 -18.47
C VAL A 133 -12.94 31.91 -18.51
N ASP A 134 -11.86 31.88 -17.73
CA ASP A 134 -10.98 33.04 -17.53
C ASP A 134 -9.81 33.08 -18.53
N GLY A 135 -9.55 31.96 -19.21
CA GLY A 135 -8.35 31.72 -19.99
C GLY A 135 -7.16 31.35 -19.09
N CYS A 136 -6.25 30.54 -19.61
CA CYS A 136 -4.99 30.22 -18.95
C CYS A 136 -3.82 30.45 -19.89
N ARG A 137 -2.69 30.84 -19.32
CA ARG A 137 -1.41 30.88 -20.05
C ARG A 137 -1.03 29.47 -20.48
N ASP A 138 -0.48 29.31 -21.67
CA ASP A 138 0.11 28.03 -22.06
C ASP A 138 1.40 27.79 -21.22
N ALA A 139 1.43 26.68 -20.46
CA ALA A 139 2.54 26.29 -19.60
C ALA A 139 3.87 26.08 -20.36
N GLY A 140 3.80 25.88 -21.68
CA GLY A 140 4.96 25.73 -22.56
C GLY A 140 5.59 27.05 -23.01
N VAL A 141 4.96 28.20 -22.78
CA VAL A 141 5.47 29.53 -23.20
C VAL A 141 6.83 29.81 -22.56
N GLY A 142 7.86 29.99 -23.38
CA GLY A 142 9.24 30.24 -22.94
C GLY A 142 10.01 28.97 -22.52
N VAL A 143 9.36 27.81 -22.52
CA VAL A 143 9.98 26.53 -22.18
C VAL A 143 10.13 25.64 -23.41
N ILE A 144 9.07 25.47 -24.20
CA ILE A 144 9.07 24.62 -25.38
C ILE A 144 9.46 25.44 -26.61
N PRO A 145 10.47 25.01 -27.39
CA PRO A 145 10.85 25.71 -28.62
C PRO A 145 9.66 25.86 -29.57
N GLY A 146 9.39 27.09 -30.03
CA GLY A 146 8.29 27.39 -30.96
C GLY A 146 6.98 27.83 -30.30
N ILE A 147 6.90 27.86 -28.96
CA ILE A 147 5.76 28.44 -28.23
C ILE A 147 6.15 29.83 -27.71
N GLU A 148 5.75 30.85 -28.45
CA GLU A 148 6.00 32.26 -28.12
C GLU A 148 4.79 32.91 -27.45
N GLU A 149 5.07 33.87 -26.57
CA GLU A 149 4.06 34.67 -25.89
C GLU A 149 3.37 35.58 -26.91
N THR A 150 2.11 35.31 -27.23
CA THR A 150 1.33 36.19 -28.10
C THR A 150 0.65 37.27 -27.27
N ALA A 151 0.42 38.46 -27.85
CA ALA A 151 -0.21 39.60 -27.18
C ALA A 151 -1.62 39.32 -26.61
N ASP A 152 -2.23 38.19 -26.99
CA ASP A 152 -3.52 37.70 -26.52
C ASP A 152 -3.42 36.67 -25.38
N THR A 153 -2.22 36.34 -24.88
CA THR A 153 -2.05 35.35 -23.81
C THR A 153 -2.61 35.91 -22.49
N PRO A 154 -3.59 35.26 -21.83
CA PRO A 154 -4.02 35.67 -20.50
C PRO A 154 -2.82 35.61 -19.54
N SER A 155 -2.42 36.74 -18.96
CA SER A 155 -1.38 36.76 -17.91
C SER A 155 -1.88 36.22 -16.57
N THR A 156 -3.19 36.03 -16.44
CA THR A 156 -3.88 35.57 -15.23
C THR A 156 -4.23 34.10 -15.40
N SER A 157 -3.57 33.23 -14.64
CA SER A 157 -4.12 31.91 -14.30
C SER A 157 -4.87 32.02 -12.97
N PRO A 158 -5.87 31.16 -12.70
CA PRO A 158 -6.50 31.09 -11.40
C PRO A 158 -5.40 30.92 -10.33
N GLU A 159 -5.33 31.87 -9.39
CA GLU A 159 -4.43 31.81 -8.24
C GLU A 159 -5.00 30.76 -7.27
N THR A 160 -4.69 29.50 -7.56
CA THR A 160 -4.85 28.41 -6.61
C THR A 160 -3.45 28.08 -6.12
N THR A 161 -3.23 27.93 -4.83
CA THR A 161 -1.99 27.38 -4.28
C THR A 161 -1.66 26.07 -5.01
N PRO A 162 -0.36 25.72 -5.20
CA PRO A 162 0.02 24.41 -5.71
C PRO A 162 -0.80 23.36 -4.99
N ALA A 163 -1.47 22.47 -5.72
CA ALA A 163 -2.20 21.39 -5.12
C ALA A 163 -1.18 20.56 -4.31
N ASP A 164 -1.14 20.81 -3.00
CA ASP A 164 -0.35 20.03 -2.07
C ASP A 164 -0.66 18.57 -2.36
N ASN A 165 0.38 17.79 -2.66
CA ASN A 165 0.30 16.34 -2.77
C ASN A 165 -0.11 15.80 -1.40
N LYS A 166 -1.43 15.77 -1.14
CA LYS A 166 -2.00 15.30 0.12
C LYS A 166 -1.69 13.83 0.26
N THR A 167 -0.59 13.54 0.93
CA THR A 167 -0.18 12.17 1.24
C THR A 167 -0.98 11.76 2.47
N THR A 168 -2.25 11.41 2.29
CA THR A 168 -3.15 11.15 3.41
C THR A 168 -2.99 9.73 3.96
N LEU A 169 -2.84 9.60 5.27
CA LEU A 169 -2.87 8.34 6.01
C LEU A 169 -4.13 8.29 6.90
N THR A 170 -5.05 7.40 6.59
CA THR A 170 -6.30 7.20 7.36
C THR A 170 -6.06 6.32 8.59
N LEU A 171 -5.92 6.92 9.77
CA LEU A 171 -5.78 6.20 11.03
C LEU A 171 -7.16 5.77 11.59
N PRO A 172 -7.32 4.53 12.10
CA PRO A 172 -8.61 3.98 12.52
C PRO A 172 -9.29 4.70 13.69
N ILE A 173 -8.52 5.45 14.52
CA ILE A 173 -9.02 6.19 15.69
C ILE A 173 -8.95 7.70 15.46
N LEU A 174 -8.00 8.16 14.64
CA LEU A 174 -7.65 9.58 14.49
C LEU A 174 -8.17 10.19 13.17
N GLY A 175 -8.72 9.38 12.26
CA GLY A 175 -9.24 9.84 10.97
C GLY A 175 -8.17 10.00 9.88
N THR A 176 -8.52 10.65 8.76
CA THR A 176 -7.59 11.02 7.68
C THR A 176 -6.58 12.05 8.20
N VAL A 177 -5.30 11.66 8.31
CA VAL A 177 -4.20 12.57 8.65
C VAL A 177 -3.40 12.85 7.39
N ASP A 178 -3.30 14.11 6.99
CA ASP A 178 -2.46 14.50 5.87
C ASP A 178 -0.98 14.53 6.29
N LEU A 179 -0.20 13.55 5.83
CA LEU A 179 1.22 13.40 6.17
C LEU A 179 2.08 14.53 5.60
N ALA A 180 1.59 15.29 4.60
CA ALA A 180 2.28 16.46 4.08
C ALA A 180 2.20 17.65 5.04
N THR A 181 1.14 17.71 5.86
CA THR A 181 0.96 18.75 6.89
C THR A 181 1.58 18.40 8.24
N GLN A 182 1.94 17.12 8.42
CA GLN A 182 2.59 16.63 9.63
C GLN A 182 4.11 16.80 9.56
N SER A 183 4.74 16.97 10.71
CA SER A 183 6.20 16.95 10.76
C SER A 183 6.73 15.60 10.26
N LEU A 184 7.84 15.62 9.52
CA LEU A 184 8.51 14.41 9.01
C LEU A 184 8.77 13.37 10.10
N LEU A 185 9.00 13.82 11.34
CA LEU A 185 9.15 12.96 12.51
C LEU A 185 7.88 12.16 12.84
N VAL A 186 6.73 12.82 12.84
CA VAL A 186 5.43 12.17 13.12
C VAL A 186 5.06 11.20 11.99
N SER A 187 5.25 11.61 10.74
CA SER A 187 5.00 10.74 9.59
C SER A 187 5.92 9.51 9.62
N THR A 188 7.21 9.68 9.95
CA THR A 188 8.15 8.56 10.15
C THR A 188 7.71 7.62 11.27
N LEU A 189 7.31 8.17 12.42
CA LEU A 189 6.86 7.39 13.57
C LEU A 189 5.62 6.55 13.23
N LEU A 190 4.62 7.17 12.60
CA LEU A 190 3.37 6.49 12.23
C LEU A 190 3.62 5.37 11.23
N ILE A 191 4.39 5.65 10.17
CA ILE A 191 4.68 4.64 9.14
C ILE A 191 5.48 3.48 9.76
N ALA A 192 6.51 3.76 10.55
CA ALA A 192 7.35 2.72 11.15
C ALA A 192 6.59 1.83 12.15
N ILE A 193 5.66 2.39 12.96
CA ILE A 193 4.80 1.60 13.86
C ILE A 193 3.88 0.67 13.06
N VAL A 194 3.26 1.19 12.00
CA VAL A 194 2.35 0.38 11.19
C VAL A 194 3.12 -0.73 10.46
N ASP A 195 4.33 -0.41 10.00
CA ASP A 195 5.20 -1.33 9.30
C ASP A 195 5.66 -2.51 10.18
N GLY A 196 6.18 -2.25 11.38
CA GLY A 196 6.69 -3.34 12.22
C GLY A 196 5.59 -4.23 12.84
N PHE A 197 4.32 -3.81 12.80
CA PHE A 197 3.16 -4.69 13.02
C PHE A 197 2.77 -5.50 11.75
N ASN A 198 3.75 -6.03 11.01
CA ASN A 198 3.49 -6.83 9.80
C ASN A 198 3.18 -8.31 10.12
N PRO A 199 2.17 -8.94 9.48
CA PRO A 199 1.86 -10.37 9.64
C PRO A 199 3.05 -11.32 9.36
N CYS A 200 3.95 -10.96 8.44
CA CYS A 200 5.16 -11.72 8.12
C CYS A 200 6.13 -11.69 9.30
N SER A 201 6.39 -10.51 9.90
CA SER A 201 7.17 -10.38 11.14
C SER A 201 6.58 -11.22 12.29
N LEU A 202 5.26 -11.14 12.51
CA LEU A 202 4.59 -11.90 13.57
C LEU A 202 4.74 -13.42 13.39
N TRP A 203 4.65 -13.91 12.15
CA TRP A 203 4.88 -15.32 11.84
C TRP A 203 6.34 -15.73 12.09
N VAL A 204 7.28 -14.89 11.71
CA VAL A 204 8.72 -15.11 11.92
C VAL A 204 9.06 -15.19 13.40
N LEU A 205 8.55 -14.25 14.20
CA LEU A 205 8.69 -14.24 15.65
C LEU A 205 8.18 -15.54 16.27
N SER A 206 7.08 -16.08 15.74
CA SER A 206 6.52 -17.35 16.21
C SER A 206 7.44 -18.55 15.94
N ILE A 207 8.12 -18.58 14.79
CA ILE A 207 9.12 -19.59 14.44
C ILE A 207 10.35 -19.46 15.31
N LEU A 208 10.88 -18.24 15.44
CA LEU A 208 12.02 -17.93 16.31
C LEU A 208 11.74 -18.42 17.74
N LEU A 209 10.56 -18.11 18.26
CA LEU A 209 10.13 -18.54 19.57
C LEU A 209 10.01 -20.08 19.66
N ALA A 210 9.43 -20.74 18.67
CA ALA A 210 9.34 -22.20 18.63
C ALA A 210 10.71 -22.90 18.63
N LEU A 211 11.70 -22.36 17.91
CA LEU A 211 13.07 -22.90 17.89
C LEU A 211 13.81 -22.65 19.21
N THR A 212 13.66 -21.45 19.77
CA THR A 212 14.46 -21.01 20.92
C THR A 212 13.93 -21.53 22.25
N LEU A 213 12.61 -21.73 22.40
CA LEU A 213 11.98 -22.21 23.65
C LEU A 213 12.52 -23.56 24.15
N HIS A 214 12.99 -24.43 23.25
CA HIS A 214 13.56 -25.74 23.61
C HIS A 214 15.01 -25.69 24.11
N THR A 215 15.66 -24.52 24.08
CA THR A 215 17.05 -24.30 24.50
C THR A 215 17.22 -24.35 26.03
N GLY A 216 16.12 -24.20 26.79
CA GLY A 216 16.11 -24.33 28.26
C GLY A 216 16.76 -23.18 29.05
N SER A 217 17.48 -22.25 28.40
CA SER A 217 18.12 -21.10 29.04
C SER A 217 17.56 -19.78 28.53
N ARG A 218 16.91 -19.01 29.41
CA ARG A 218 16.34 -17.68 29.09
C ARG A 218 17.39 -16.70 28.55
N LYS A 219 18.63 -16.76 29.05
CA LYS A 219 19.73 -15.91 28.55
C LYS A 219 20.09 -16.22 27.11
N LYS A 220 20.12 -17.52 26.74
CA LYS A 220 20.39 -17.95 25.36
C LYS A 220 19.24 -17.55 24.43
N VAL A 221 17.99 -17.69 24.88
CA VAL A 221 16.81 -17.26 24.12
C VAL A 221 16.83 -15.75 23.85
N LEU A 222 17.08 -14.93 24.88
CA LEU A 222 17.17 -13.47 24.74
C LEU A 222 18.30 -13.06 23.79
N LEU A 223 19.48 -13.69 23.89
CA LEU A 223 20.60 -13.40 22.99
C LEU A 223 20.25 -13.73 21.53
N ILE A 224 19.73 -14.94 21.28
CA ILE A 224 19.37 -15.38 19.92
C ILE A 224 18.29 -14.47 19.35
N GLY A 225 17.26 -14.15 20.12
CA GLY A 225 16.21 -13.25 19.67
C GLY A 225 16.70 -11.83 19.40
N LEU A 226 17.53 -11.26 20.27
CA LEU A 226 18.09 -9.93 20.04
C LEU A 226 18.96 -9.90 18.76
N VAL A 227 19.83 -10.90 18.58
CA VAL A 227 20.62 -11.05 17.34
C VAL A 227 19.70 -11.17 16.13
N PHE A 228 18.68 -12.01 16.19
CA PHE A 228 17.73 -12.21 15.10
C PHE A 228 17.07 -10.89 14.69
N LEU A 229 16.46 -10.17 15.64
CA LEU A 229 15.72 -8.96 15.34
C LEU A 229 16.63 -7.83 14.87
N THR A 230 17.79 -7.64 15.50
CA THR A 230 18.75 -6.61 15.07
C THR A 230 19.29 -6.88 13.67
N VAL A 231 19.55 -8.15 13.31
CA VAL A 231 19.99 -8.50 11.95
C VAL A 231 18.84 -8.25 10.96
N THR A 232 17.60 -8.60 11.31
CA THR A 232 16.43 -8.37 10.47
C THR A 232 16.26 -6.88 10.18
N SER A 233 16.26 -6.05 11.22
CA SER A 233 16.16 -4.59 11.12
C SER A 233 17.33 -3.98 10.33
N LEU A 234 18.56 -4.47 10.52
CA LEU A 234 19.72 -4.02 9.75
C LEU A 234 19.59 -4.34 8.26
N VAL A 235 19.22 -5.57 7.91
CA VAL A 235 19.01 -5.97 6.51
C VAL A 235 17.90 -5.11 5.90
N TYR A 236 16.81 -4.90 6.63
CA TYR A 236 15.70 -4.08 6.18
C TYR A 236 16.12 -2.62 5.91
N VAL A 237 16.86 -1.98 6.82
CA VAL A 237 17.38 -0.62 6.62
C VAL A 237 18.36 -0.53 5.45
N LEU A 238 19.21 -1.54 5.25
CA LEU A 238 20.09 -1.60 4.08
C LEU A 238 19.28 -1.65 2.78
N PHE A 239 18.13 -2.34 2.77
CA PHE A 239 17.20 -2.27 1.65
C PHE A 239 16.63 -0.86 1.46
N ILE A 240 16.12 -0.22 2.53
CA ILE A 240 15.55 1.14 2.45
C ILE A 240 16.59 2.15 1.95
N ALA A 241 17.82 2.10 2.48
CA ALA A 241 18.92 2.95 2.04
C ALA A 241 19.29 2.69 0.58
N GLY A 242 19.22 1.43 0.13
CA GLY A 242 19.43 1.03 -1.26
C GLY A 242 18.28 1.35 -2.21
N LEU A 243 17.07 1.66 -1.71
CA LEU A 243 15.93 2.00 -2.58
C LEU A 243 16.21 3.23 -3.43
N PHE A 244 16.95 4.23 -2.93
CA PHE A 244 17.30 5.44 -3.68
C PHE A 244 18.11 5.17 -4.97
N THR A 245 18.96 4.14 -4.98
CA THR A 245 19.72 3.75 -6.17
C THR A 245 18.92 2.84 -7.11
N LEU A 246 17.92 2.12 -6.58
CA LEU A 246 17.07 1.19 -7.32
C LEU A 246 15.88 1.86 -8.04
N PHE A 247 15.44 3.04 -7.60
CA PHE A 247 14.34 3.77 -8.26
C PHE A 247 14.65 4.21 -9.71
N SER A 248 15.91 4.11 -10.17
CA SER A 248 16.25 4.25 -11.59
C SER A 248 15.83 3.05 -12.45
N PHE A 249 15.28 1.98 -11.85
CA PHE A 249 14.90 0.73 -12.52
C PHE A 249 13.44 0.34 -12.24
N VAL A 250 12.51 1.29 -12.37
CA VAL A 250 11.06 1.14 -12.11
C VAL A 250 10.43 -0.09 -12.79
N SER A 251 10.97 -0.52 -13.94
CA SER A 251 10.51 -1.72 -14.66
C SER A 251 10.65 -3.04 -13.87
N PHE A 252 11.51 -3.13 -12.86
CA PHE A 252 11.72 -4.37 -12.10
C PHE A 252 10.67 -4.61 -11.00
N LEU A 253 9.99 -3.57 -10.53
CA LEU A 253 9.09 -3.66 -9.37
C LEU A 253 7.91 -4.61 -9.61
N LYS A 254 7.35 -4.62 -10.83
CA LYS A 254 6.23 -5.49 -11.20
C LYS A 254 6.61 -6.97 -11.21
N TRP A 255 7.80 -7.32 -11.71
CA TRP A 255 8.26 -8.71 -11.71
C TRP A 255 8.61 -9.17 -10.29
N ILE A 256 9.27 -8.33 -9.49
CA ILE A 256 9.56 -8.62 -8.08
C ILE A 256 8.26 -8.87 -7.31
N GLN A 257 7.25 -8.02 -7.46
CA GLN A 257 5.93 -8.19 -6.83
C GLN A 257 5.28 -9.52 -7.21
N VAL A 258 5.32 -9.91 -8.49
CA VAL A 258 4.77 -11.19 -8.95
C VAL A 258 5.54 -12.37 -8.36
N VAL A 259 6.87 -12.35 -8.41
CA VAL A 259 7.72 -13.41 -7.85
C VAL A 259 7.46 -13.58 -6.35
N VAL A 260 7.40 -12.47 -5.62
CA VAL A 260 7.10 -12.44 -4.19
C VAL A 260 5.72 -13.00 -3.91
N SER A 261 4.71 -12.58 -4.66
CA SER A 261 3.33 -13.03 -4.47
C SER A 261 3.23 -14.54 -4.72
N LEU A 262 3.95 -15.07 -5.71
CA LEU A 262 4.04 -16.52 -5.96
C LEU A 262 4.72 -17.26 -4.80
N VAL A 263 5.80 -16.72 -4.25
CA VAL A 263 6.44 -17.28 -3.05
C VAL A 263 5.47 -17.26 -1.87
N ALA A 264 4.83 -16.12 -1.58
CA ALA A 264 3.84 -16.00 -0.52
C ALA A 264 2.66 -16.98 -0.71
N LEU A 265 2.14 -17.14 -1.93
CA LEU A 265 1.12 -18.15 -2.27
C LEU A 265 1.59 -19.58 -1.98
N PHE A 266 2.82 -19.90 -2.35
CA PHE A 266 3.40 -21.21 -2.06
C PHE A 266 3.48 -21.46 -0.54
N PHE A 267 3.99 -20.49 0.22
CA PHE A 267 4.04 -20.58 1.68
C PHE A 267 2.65 -20.66 2.31
N ALA A 268 1.69 -19.88 1.81
CA ALA A 268 0.31 -19.92 2.24
C ALA A 268 -0.33 -21.30 2.02
N ALA A 269 -0.19 -21.86 0.82
CA ALA A 269 -0.71 -23.17 0.47
C ALA A 269 -0.13 -24.28 1.35
N VAL A 270 1.18 -24.28 1.58
CA VAL A 270 1.84 -25.27 2.45
C VAL A 270 1.36 -25.14 3.90
N ASN A 271 1.26 -23.91 4.44
CA ASN A 271 0.81 -23.68 5.82
C ASN A 271 -0.67 -24.07 6.02
N ILE A 272 -1.57 -23.71 5.10
CA ILE A 272 -2.99 -24.09 5.16
C ILE A 272 -3.14 -25.61 5.01
N LYS A 273 -2.41 -26.24 4.09
CA LYS A 273 -2.41 -27.70 3.95
C LYS A 273 -1.90 -28.37 5.22
N ASP A 274 -0.84 -27.87 5.83
CA ASP A 274 -0.29 -28.42 7.07
C ASP A 274 -1.26 -28.31 8.25
N TYR A 275 -2.19 -27.35 8.27
CA TYR A 275 -3.25 -27.30 9.28
C TYR A 275 -4.15 -28.56 9.21
N PHE A 276 -4.65 -28.91 8.02
CA PHE A 276 -5.53 -30.06 7.80
C PHE A 276 -4.74 -31.39 7.85
N TRP A 277 -3.64 -31.50 7.09
CA TRP A 277 -2.80 -32.69 6.96
C TRP A 277 -1.40 -32.41 7.51
N TYR A 278 -1.32 -32.40 8.84
CA TYR A 278 -0.10 -32.04 9.58
C TYR A 278 0.98 -33.10 9.39
N LYS A 279 2.18 -32.66 8.98
CA LYS A 279 3.36 -33.50 8.69
C LYS A 279 3.19 -34.49 7.51
N GLU A 280 2.10 -34.42 6.75
CA GLU A 280 1.90 -35.26 5.57
C GLU A 280 2.40 -34.56 4.30
N GLY A 281 3.26 -35.21 3.52
CA GLY A 281 3.83 -34.68 2.27
C GLY A 281 4.82 -33.54 2.48
N LEU A 282 4.74 -32.50 1.63
CA LEU A 282 5.52 -31.27 1.80
C LEU A 282 5.01 -30.50 3.02
N SER A 283 5.85 -30.31 4.04
CA SER A 283 5.47 -29.67 5.30
C SER A 283 6.62 -28.83 5.84
N PHE A 284 6.32 -27.64 6.36
CA PHE A 284 7.32 -26.82 7.07
C PHE A 284 7.54 -27.27 8.51
N THR A 285 6.80 -28.28 8.98
CA THR A 285 7.10 -28.97 10.24
C THR A 285 7.84 -30.27 9.98
N ILE A 286 8.85 -30.51 10.80
CA ILE A 286 9.66 -31.73 10.82
C ILE A 286 8.77 -32.97 11.04
N SER A 287 8.84 -33.93 10.11
CA SER A 287 8.11 -35.20 10.22
C SER A 287 8.64 -36.05 11.39
N ASP A 288 7.77 -36.88 11.98
CA ASP A 288 8.14 -37.68 13.14
C ASP A 288 9.21 -38.74 12.81
N GLU A 289 9.29 -39.21 11.55
CA GLU A 289 10.32 -40.19 11.15
C GLU A 289 11.72 -39.56 11.08
N LYS A 290 11.82 -38.26 10.76
CA LYS A 290 13.10 -37.55 10.65
C LYS A 290 13.59 -36.95 11.97
N LYS A 291 12.72 -36.87 12.99
CA LYS A 291 13.06 -36.35 14.33
C LYS A 291 14.32 -37.01 14.92
N PRO A 292 14.50 -38.34 14.95
CA PRO A 292 15.67 -38.96 15.58
C PRO A 292 16.98 -38.58 14.90
N GLY A 293 17.00 -38.49 13.56
CA GLY A 293 18.19 -38.12 12.78
C GLY A 293 18.56 -36.66 12.95
N ILE A 294 17.58 -35.77 12.92
CA ILE A 294 17.77 -34.33 13.15
C ILE A 294 18.19 -34.08 14.61
N TYR A 295 17.55 -34.72 15.60
CA TYR A 295 17.97 -34.60 17.00
C TYR A 295 19.36 -35.17 17.23
N LYS A 296 19.77 -36.25 16.53
CA LYS A 296 21.13 -36.79 16.62
C LYS A 296 22.15 -35.82 16.03
N ASN A 297 21.82 -35.14 14.92
CA ASN A 297 22.68 -34.14 14.30
C ASN A 297 22.72 -32.84 15.12
N ILE A 298 21.58 -32.34 15.59
CA ILE A 298 21.48 -31.21 16.53
C ILE A 298 22.25 -31.52 17.80
N ARG A 299 22.12 -32.72 18.38
CA ARG A 299 22.86 -33.10 19.58
C ARG A 299 24.33 -33.34 19.30
N ARG A 300 24.71 -33.75 18.09
CA ARG A 300 26.12 -33.75 17.66
C ARG A 300 26.66 -32.34 17.53
N VAL A 301 25.89 -31.37 17.02
CA VAL A 301 26.30 -29.96 16.94
C VAL A 301 26.35 -29.33 18.34
N LEU A 302 25.36 -29.59 19.19
CA LEU A 302 25.33 -29.14 20.60
C LEU A 302 26.39 -29.82 21.46
N ASN A 303 26.74 -31.09 21.21
CA ASN A 303 27.81 -31.79 21.92
C ASN A 303 29.20 -31.53 21.32
N ALA A 304 29.29 -31.18 20.03
CA ALA A 304 30.54 -30.77 19.38
C ALA A 304 30.89 -29.30 19.67
N GLY A 305 29.95 -28.52 20.23
CA GLY A 305 30.24 -27.17 20.69
C GLY A 305 29.09 -26.55 21.48
N ASP A 306 29.41 -26.17 22.71
CA ASP A 306 28.90 -24.98 23.40
C ASP A 306 29.17 -23.67 22.63
N SER A 307 29.44 -23.71 21.32
CA SER A 307 29.81 -22.54 20.53
C SER A 307 28.58 -21.69 20.28
N LEU A 308 28.33 -20.77 21.22
CA LEU A 308 27.46 -19.60 21.10
C LEU A 308 27.52 -18.99 19.68
N TRP A 309 28.73 -18.95 19.11
CA TRP A 309 29.02 -18.52 17.74
C TRP A 309 28.26 -19.28 16.65
N GLY A 310 28.20 -20.61 16.70
CA GLY A 310 27.46 -21.39 15.70
C GLY A 310 25.96 -21.09 15.71
N MET A 311 25.38 -20.85 16.89
CA MET A 311 23.98 -20.42 17.01
C MET A 311 23.77 -19.00 16.47
N ILE A 312 24.68 -18.07 16.78
CA ILE A 312 24.64 -16.70 16.27
C ILE A 312 24.73 -16.70 14.74
N THR A 313 25.70 -17.41 14.15
CA THR A 313 25.87 -17.47 12.69
C THR A 313 24.65 -18.10 12.01
N ALA A 314 24.09 -19.18 12.54
CA ALA A 314 22.88 -19.77 12.00
C ALA A 314 21.68 -18.81 12.09
N THR A 315 21.59 -18.06 13.19
CA THR A 315 20.54 -17.04 13.40
C THR A 315 20.67 -15.89 12.40
N VAL A 316 21.89 -15.40 12.16
CA VAL A 316 22.16 -14.33 11.17
C VAL A 316 21.74 -14.78 9.76
N VAL A 317 22.16 -15.97 9.33
CA VAL A 317 21.82 -16.50 7.99
C VAL A 317 20.31 -16.70 7.84
N MET A 318 19.66 -17.25 8.87
CA MET A 318 18.21 -17.45 8.87
C MET A 318 17.47 -16.11 8.86
N SER A 319 17.88 -15.15 9.68
CA SER A 319 17.31 -13.80 9.74
C SER A 319 17.42 -13.10 8.39
N ALA A 320 18.60 -13.08 7.77
CA ALA A 320 18.78 -12.46 6.45
C ALA A 320 17.87 -13.07 5.37
N GLY A 321 17.73 -14.41 5.35
CA GLY A 321 16.84 -15.09 4.41
C GLY A 321 15.35 -14.77 4.65
N VAL A 322 14.97 -14.60 5.91
CA VAL A 322 13.62 -14.21 6.30
C VAL A 322 13.34 -12.75 5.94
N SER A 323 14.27 -11.83 6.19
CA SER A 323 14.13 -10.40 5.86
C SER A 323 13.90 -10.16 4.38
N LEU A 324 14.47 -11.00 3.50
CA LEU A 324 14.20 -10.94 2.05
C LEU A 324 12.73 -11.18 1.71
N VAL A 325 12.09 -12.11 2.43
CA VAL A 325 10.66 -12.43 2.23
C VAL A 325 9.81 -11.35 2.89
N GLU A 326 10.21 -10.89 4.07
CA GLU A 326 9.50 -9.87 4.84
C GLU A 326 9.43 -8.53 4.11
N PHE A 327 10.56 -8.08 3.54
CA PHE A 327 10.63 -6.86 2.74
C PHE A 327 9.51 -6.82 1.71
N ALA A 328 9.21 -7.95 1.11
CA ALA A 328 8.25 -8.01 0.05
C ALA A 328 6.78 -8.02 0.54
N CYS A 329 6.54 -8.31 1.82
CA CYS A 329 5.26 -8.11 2.50
C CYS A 329 5.04 -6.66 2.96
N THR A 330 6.10 -5.87 3.12
CA THR A 330 6.08 -4.53 3.74
C THR A 330 6.53 -3.38 2.84
N ALA A 331 7.10 -3.68 1.66
CA ALA A 331 7.82 -2.72 0.82
C ALA A 331 7.07 -1.41 0.52
N GLY A 332 5.73 -1.44 0.53
CA GLY A 332 4.91 -0.24 0.37
C GLY A 332 5.21 0.86 1.41
N PHE A 333 5.45 0.51 2.67
CA PHE A 333 5.70 1.49 3.74
C PHE A 333 7.05 2.22 3.58
N PRO A 334 8.20 1.52 3.36
CA PRO A 334 9.44 2.20 3.02
C PRO A 334 9.38 3.03 1.74
N VAL A 335 8.66 2.58 0.71
CA VAL A 335 8.51 3.33 -0.53
C VAL A 335 7.73 4.62 -0.30
N LEU A 336 6.60 4.54 0.42
CA LEU A 336 5.81 5.72 0.82
C LEU A 336 6.66 6.71 1.62
N TRP A 337 7.40 6.21 2.62
CA TRP A 337 8.25 7.02 3.48
C TRP A 337 9.39 7.69 2.68
N THR A 338 10.14 6.93 1.88
CA THR A 338 11.22 7.48 1.05
C THR A 338 10.71 8.51 0.05
N ASN A 339 9.50 8.32 -0.52
CA ASN A 339 8.87 9.30 -1.40
C ASN A 339 8.52 10.60 -0.65
N LEU A 340 7.90 10.51 0.53
CA LEU A 340 7.60 11.68 1.37
C LEU A 340 8.86 12.49 1.70
N LEU A 341 9.95 11.81 2.03
CA LEU A 341 11.23 12.45 2.33
C LEU A 341 11.87 13.05 1.07
N ALA A 342 11.76 12.38 -0.09
CA ALA A 342 12.28 12.86 -1.36
C ALA A 342 11.59 14.15 -1.82
N VAL A 343 10.26 14.25 -1.70
CA VAL A 343 9.48 15.45 -2.07
C VAL A 343 9.94 16.67 -1.27
N GLN A 344 10.29 16.47 -0.01
CA GLN A 344 10.74 17.53 0.90
C GLN A 344 12.23 17.93 0.72
N ASN A 345 12.94 17.33 -0.26
CA ASN A 345 14.35 17.63 -0.59
C ASN A 345 15.27 17.71 0.65
N ILE A 346 15.12 16.76 1.58
CA ILE A 346 15.86 16.80 2.84
C ILE A 346 17.35 16.50 2.67
N PRO A 347 18.21 17.12 3.50
CA PRO A 347 19.65 16.83 3.48
C PRO A 347 19.95 15.41 3.99
N ALA A 348 21.04 14.82 3.50
CA ALA A 348 21.43 13.43 3.78
C ALA A 348 21.57 13.08 5.27
N LEU A 349 21.99 14.04 6.10
CA LEU A 349 22.08 13.83 7.55
C LEU A 349 20.70 13.67 8.18
N THR A 350 19.74 14.53 7.82
CA THR A 350 18.35 14.44 8.31
C THR A 350 17.70 13.15 7.82
N PHE A 351 17.95 12.77 6.57
CA PHE A 351 17.54 11.47 6.05
C PHE A 351 18.08 10.32 6.91
N GLY A 352 19.39 10.31 7.21
CA GLY A 352 20.01 9.29 8.05
C GLY A 352 19.45 9.23 9.48
N LEU A 353 19.13 10.39 10.07
CA LEU A 353 18.51 10.46 11.40
C LEU A 353 17.06 9.93 11.39
N LEU A 354 16.28 10.28 10.37
CA LEU A 354 14.92 9.78 10.21
C LEU A 354 14.93 8.27 9.90
N LEU A 355 15.90 7.78 9.13
CA LEU A 355 16.09 6.35 8.86
C LEU A 355 16.45 5.59 10.14
N LEU A 356 17.30 6.16 10.99
CA LEU A 356 17.61 5.59 12.31
C LEU A 356 16.37 5.59 13.21
N LEU A 357 15.57 6.65 13.19
CA LEU A 357 14.30 6.68 13.92
C LEU A 357 13.36 5.59 13.42
N TYR A 358 13.20 5.45 12.11
CA TYR A 358 12.42 4.38 11.48
C TYR A 358 12.88 3.02 11.99
N MET A 359 14.19 2.74 11.93
CA MET A 359 14.80 1.50 12.40
C MET A 359 14.46 1.20 13.86
N VAL A 360 14.62 2.19 14.74
CA VAL A 360 14.39 2.02 16.19
C VAL A 360 12.93 1.72 16.47
N ILE A 361 12.00 2.43 15.82
CA ILE A 361 10.57 2.24 16.03
C ILE A 361 10.11 0.87 15.52
N TYR A 362 10.49 0.51 14.28
CA TYR A 362 10.25 -0.81 13.67
C TYR A 362 10.92 -1.97 14.44
N GLN A 363 11.93 -1.69 15.26
CA GLN A 363 12.59 -2.70 16.10
C GLN A 363 11.90 -2.86 17.46
N ILE A 364 11.30 -1.79 17.99
CA ILE A 364 10.73 -1.73 19.35
C ILE A 364 9.45 -2.54 19.46
N ASP A 365 8.60 -2.52 18.45
CA ASP A 365 7.37 -3.30 18.39
C ASP A 365 7.63 -4.81 18.36
N GLU A 366 8.52 -5.27 17.48
CA GLU A 366 8.92 -6.68 17.44
C GLU A 366 9.58 -7.11 18.76
N LEU A 367 10.46 -6.25 19.30
CA LEU A 367 11.11 -6.50 20.57
C LEU A 367 10.08 -6.57 21.70
N GLY A 368 9.07 -5.71 21.70
CA GLY A 368 7.97 -5.74 22.67
C GLY A 368 7.23 -7.06 22.64
N ILE A 369 6.83 -7.53 21.46
CA ILE A 369 6.13 -8.81 21.28
C ILE A 369 7.03 -9.98 21.70
N PHE A 370 8.31 -9.97 21.29
CA PHE A 370 9.28 -10.98 21.66
C PHE A 370 9.51 -11.04 23.18
N LEU A 371 9.72 -9.90 23.84
CA LEU A 371 9.95 -9.85 25.29
C LEU A 371 8.70 -10.30 26.05
N VAL A 372 7.51 -9.86 25.65
CA VAL A 372 6.25 -10.34 26.23
C VAL A 372 6.18 -11.86 26.10
N ALA A 373 6.48 -12.42 24.93
CA ALA A 373 6.49 -13.86 24.74
C ALA A 373 7.50 -14.58 25.66
N VAL A 374 8.76 -14.10 25.71
CA VAL A 374 9.82 -14.72 26.52
C VAL A 374 9.53 -14.66 28.03
N PHE A 375 8.98 -13.55 28.52
CA PHE A 375 8.68 -13.37 29.95
C PHE A 375 7.33 -13.97 30.37
N THR A 376 6.33 -13.99 29.49
CA THR A 376 4.99 -14.51 29.78
C THR A 376 4.90 -16.03 29.62
N LEU A 377 5.64 -16.62 28.67
CA LEU A 377 5.57 -18.05 28.42
C LEU A 377 6.34 -18.85 29.47
N LYS A 378 5.64 -19.20 30.54
CA LYS A 378 6.06 -20.15 31.56
C LYS A 378 6.01 -21.58 30.99
N SER A 379 6.93 -21.94 30.07
CA SER A 379 7.06 -23.31 29.55
C SER A 379 5.71 -23.97 29.18
N SER A 380 4.75 -23.22 28.63
CA SER A 380 3.53 -23.83 28.11
C SER A 380 3.98 -24.60 26.88
N ARG A 381 3.98 -25.92 26.97
CA ARG A 381 4.29 -26.81 25.85
C ARG A 381 3.37 -26.38 24.71
N LEU A 382 3.90 -25.73 23.67
CA LEU A 382 3.18 -25.48 22.43
C LEU A 382 2.78 -26.86 21.89
N GLU A 383 1.57 -27.29 22.23
CA GLU A 383 1.05 -28.57 21.75
C GLU A 383 0.84 -28.49 20.23
N GLU A 384 0.82 -29.64 19.56
CA GLU A 384 0.61 -29.70 18.11
C GLU A 384 -0.66 -28.94 17.67
N LYS A 385 -1.68 -28.86 18.54
CA LYS A 385 -2.90 -28.07 18.34
C LYS A 385 -2.63 -26.58 18.13
N HIS A 386 -1.74 -25.99 18.93
CA HIS A 386 -1.37 -24.58 18.82
C HIS A 386 -0.56 -24.34 17.54
N GLY A 387 0.37 -25.26 17.23
CA GLY A 387 1.14 -25.20 15.98
C GLY A 387 0.26 -25.30 14.73
N ARG A 388 -0.79 -26.14 14.76
CA ARG A 388 -1.79 -26.21 13.67
C ARG A 388 -2.54 -24.90 13.50
N ILE A 389 -3.08 -24.34 14.59
CA ILE A 389 -3.81 -23.06 14.55
C ILE A 389 -2.93 -21.95 13.97
N LEU A 390 -1.69 -21.85 14.45
CA LEU A 390 -0.74 -20.83 14.01
C LEU A 390 -0.45 -20.93 12.50
N LYS A 391 -0.34 -22.14 11.96
CA LYS A 391 -0.20 -22.36 10.51
C LYS A 391 -1.43 -21.95 9.72
N LEU A 392 -2.64 -22.22 10.22
CA LEU A 392 -3.85 -21.75 9.55
C LEU A 392 -3.90 -20.22 9.54
N VAL A 393 -3.68 -19.57 10.68
CA VAL A 393 -3.72 -18.11 10.80
C VAL A 393 -2.65 -17.47 9.91
N GLY A 394 -1.39 -17.89 10.05
CA GLY A 394 -0.29 -17.37 9.22
C GLY A 394 -0.49 -17.67 7.73
N GLY A 395 -0.92 -18.89 7.38
CA GLY A 395 -1.20 -19.26 6.00
C GLY A 395 -2.36 -18.49 5.37
N THR A 396 -3.42 -18.23 6.14
CA THR A 396 -4.56 -17.41 5.66
C THR A 396 -4.14 -15.95 5.47
N LEU A 397 -3.36 -15.39 6.40
CA LEU A 397 -2.81 -14.04 6.26
C LEU A 397 -1.93 -13.90 5.02
N MET A 398 -1.00 -14.84 4.80
CA MET A 398 -0.14 -14.87 3.62
C MET A 398 -0.95 -15.04 2.32
N LEU A 399 -1.99 -15.88 2.33
CA LEU A 399 -2.88 -16.06 1.17
C LEU A 399 -3.59 -14.76 0.81
N THR A 400 -4.17 -14.09 1.81
CA THR A 400 -4.90 -12.84 1.61
C THR A 400 -3.97 -11.74 1.10
N LEU A 401 -2.79 -11.59 1.68
CA LEU A 401 -1.79 -10.62 1.21
C LEU A 401 -1.34 -10.89 -0.22
N ALA A 402 -1.04 -12.14 -0.56
CA ALA A 402 -0.64 -12.49 -1.91
C ALA A 402 -1.77 -12.27 -2.93
N ALA A 403 -3.01 -12.57 -2.56
CA ALA A 403 -4.17 -12.30 -3.41
C ALA A 403 -4.37 -10.80 -3.64
N VAL A 404 -4.26 -9.98 -2.58
CA VAL A 404 -4.37 -8.52 -2.70
C VAL A 404 -3.26 -7.95 -3.57
N MET A 405 -2.02 -8.39 -3.37
CA MET A 405 -0.87 -7.98 -4.19
C MET A 405 -1.01 -8.38 -5.66
N LEU A 406 -1.71 -9.48 -5.99
CA LEU A 406 -1.94 -9.89 -7.38
C LEU A 406 -3.14 -9.19 -8.03
N ILE A 407 -4.20 -8.88 -7.26
CA ILE A 407 -5.44 -8.29 -7.79
C ILE A 407 -5.34 -6.78 -7.86
N ASN A 408 -5.02 -6.13 -6.73
CA ASN A 408 -4.92 -4.69 -6.63
C ASN A 408 -4.02 -4.29 -5.44
N PRO A 409 -2.73 -4.01 -5.66
CA PRO A 409 -1.80 -3.63 -4.59
C PRO A 409 -2.18 -2.29 -3.94
N ASN A 410 -2.95 -1.43 -4.62
CA ASN A 410 -3.38 -0.14 -4.06
C ASN A 410 -4.28 -0.30 -2.83
N LEU A 411 -4.90 -1.47 -2.65
CA LEU A 411 -5.65 -1.80 -1.43
C LEU A 411 -4.77 -1.82 -0.17
N MET A 412 -3.46 -1.99 -0.30
CA MET A 412 -2.54 -1.91 0.85
C MET A 412 -2.04 -0.49 1.14
N ASN A 413 -2.25 0.46 0.21
CA ASN A 413 -1.80 1.84 0.39
C ASN A 413 -2.68 2.62 1.38
N ASN A 414 -3.93 2.18 1.57
CA ASN A 414 -4.84 2.75 2.55
C ASN A 414 -4.90 1.88 3.80
N LEU A 415 -4.61 2.47 4.96
CA LEU A 415 -4.58 1.74 6.23
C LEU A 415 -5.94 1.15 6.60
N GLY A 416 -7.05 1.81 6.25
CA GLY A 416 -8.40 1.30 6.53
C GLY A 416 -8.71 0.02 5.74
N THR A 417 -8.38 0.00 4.45
CA THR A 417 -8.51 -1.21 3.62
C THR A 417 -7.54 -2.30 4.08
N SER A 418 -6.31 -1.96 4.48
CA SER A 418 -5.35 -2.90 5.07
C SER A 418 -5.90 -3.55 6.35
N LEU A 419 -6.45 -2.77 7.27
CA LEU A 419 -7.05 -3.29 8.50
C LEU A 419 -8.27 -4.18 8.23
N LEU A 420 -9.12 -3.78 7.28
CA LEU A 420 -10.26 -4.61 6.86
C LEU A 420 -9.81 -5.94 6.25
N ILE A 421 -8.77 -5.92 5.42
CA ILE A 421 -8.18 -7.11 4.80
C ILE A 421 -7.61 -8.06 5.86
N PHE A 422 -6.90 -7.53 6.85
CA PHE A 422 -6.41 -8.33 7.98
C PHE A 422 -7.55 -8.87 8.84
N ALA A 423 -8.54 -8.04 9.17
CA ALA A 423 -9.73 -8.47 9.91
C ALA A 423 -10.49 -9.57 9.16
N ALA A 424 -10.63 -9.44 7.84
CA ALA A 424 -11.23 -10.46 6.98
C ALA A 424 -10.40 -11.75 6.99
N ALA A 425 -9.07 -11.67 6.91
CA ALA A 425 -8.20 -12.85 6.98
C ALA A 425 -8.32 -13.58 8.33
N PHE A 426 -8.34 -12.86 9.44
CA PHE A 426 -8.60 -13.44 10.76
C PHE A 426 -10.01 -14.01 10.88
N GLY A 427 -11.01 -13.33 10.32
CA GLY A 427 -12.40 -13.80 10.25
C GLY A 427 -12.54 -15.11 9.48
N VAL A 428 -11.90 -15.21 8.30
CA VAL A 428 -11.83 -16.43 7.51
C VAL A 428 -11.14 -17.55 8.28
N ALA A 429 -9.99 -17.29 8.90
CA ALA A 429 -9.31 -18.27 9.73
C ALA A 429 -10.21 -18.74 10.90
N GLY A 430 -10.92 -17.82 11.55
CA GLY A 430 -11.87 -18.11 12.62
C GLY A 430 -13.07 -18.95 12.15
N LEU A 431 -13.63 -18.64 10.99
CA LEU A 431 -14.70 -19.43 10.35
C LEU A 431 -14.22 -20.83 9.99
N VAL A 432 -13.01 -20.97 9.46
CA VAL A 432 -12.41 -22.28 9.18
C VAL A 432 -12.22 -23.07 10.47
N LEU A 433 -11.74 -22.45 11.55
CA LEU A 433 -11.61 -23.11 12.86
C LEU A 433 -12.97 -23.54 13.41
N LEU A 434 -13.99 -22.68 13.34
CA LEU A 434 -15.35 -22.97 13.79
C LEU A 434 -15.95 -24.13 12.98
N ALA A 435 -15.84 -24.07 11.65
CA ALA A 435 -16.32 -25.12 10.75
C ALA A 435 -15.61 -26.45 11.02
N HIS A 436 -14.28 -26.45 11.08
CA HIS A 436 -13.46 -27.65 11.21
C HIS A 436 -13.55 -28.31 12.59
N ARG A 437 -13.60 -27.52 13.67
CA ARG A 437 -13.54 -28.04 15.05
C ARG A 437 -14.87 -28.14 15.76
N VAL A 438 -15.91 -27.40 15.32
CA VAL A 438 -17.22 -27.38 15.99
C VAL A 438 -18.31 -27.92 15.08
N ILE A 439 -18.49 -27.34 13.89
CA ILE A 439 -19.63 -27.64 13.01
C ILE A 439 -19.49 -29.03 12.37
N LEU A 440 -18.40 -29.29 11.64
CA LEU A 440 -18.21 -30.56 10.93
C LEU A 440 -18.21 -31.78 11.89
N PRO A 441 -17.53 -31.73 13.06
CA PRO A 441 -17.60 -32.82 14.03
C PRO A 441 -19.01 -33.06 14.60
N HIS A 442 -19.83 -32.00 14.75
CA HIS A 442 -21.22 -32.14 15.18
C HIS A 442 -22.07 -32.91 14.16
N TYR A 443 -21.76 -32.81 12.87
CA TYR A 443 -22.39 -33.59 11.80
C TYR A 443 -21.67 -34.93 11.51
N GLY A 444 -20.69 -35.32 12.32
CA GLY A 444 -19.93 -36.57 12.14
C GLY A 444 -18.96 -36.56 10.95
N ILE A 445 -18.67 -35.40 10.36
CA ILE A 445 -17.71 -35.24 9.27
C ILE A 445 -16.36 -34.86 9.88
N TYR A 446 -15.33 -35.65 9.57
CA TYR A 446 -13.98 -35.43 10.08
C TYR A 446 -13.03 -35.17 8.91
N LEU A 447 -12.55 -33.93 8.81
CA LEU A 447 -11.58 -33.53 7.79
C LEU A 447 -10.16 -33.51 8.38
N GLY A 448 -9.20 -34.08 7.66
CA GLY A 448 -7.78 -34.02 8.03
C GLY A 448 -7.35 -34.95 9.17
N SER A 449 -6.08 -34.80 9.55
CA SER A 449 -5.34 -35.71 10.45
C SER A 449 -5.65 -35.54 11.93
N GLU A 450 -6.33 -34.46 12.35
CA GLU A 450 -6.65 -34.19 13.77
C GLU A 450 -7.77 -35.11 14.30
N ALA A 451 -8.57 -35.70 13.41
CA ALA A 451 -9.87 -36.28 13.74
C ALA A 451 -10.02 -37.78 13.44
N ARG A 452 -8.94 -38.57 13.51
CA ARG A 452 -9.08 -40.04 13.57
C ARG A 452 -9.29 -40.46 15.03
N PRO A 453 -10.49 -40.87 15.46
CA PRO A 453 -10.63 -41.53 16.75
C PRO A 453 -9.75 -42.77 16.71
N SER A 454 -8.85 -42.88 17.69
CA SER A 454 -8.06 -44.09 17.92
C SER A 454 -9.01 -45.28 17.90
N LYS A 455 -8.90 -46.13 16.86
CA LYS A 455 -9.54 -47.45 16.85
C LYS A 455 -9.06 -48.13 18.12
N LYS A 456 -9.92 -48.17 19.15
CA LYS A 456 -9.71 -48.91 20.40
C LYS A 456 -9.10 -50.24 20.02
N ARG A 457 -7.85 -50.44 20.43
CA ARG A 457 -7.06 -51.66 20.24
C ARG A 457 -7.78 -52.79 21.00
N ARG A 458 -8.77 -53.38 20.35
CA ARG A 458 -9.54 -54.51 20.85
C ARG A 458 -8.73 -55.76 20.51
N THR A 459 -7.70 -56.04 21.31
CA THR A 459 -6.95 -57.30 21.20
C THR A 459 -6.74 -57.89 22.59
N ASN A 460 -7.65 -58.80 22.94
CA ASN A 460 -7.52 -59.97 23.80
C ASN A 460 -6.76 -59.84 25.13
N ARG A 461 -7.53 -59.62 26.20
CA ARG A 461 -7.23 -60.26 27.49
C ARG A 461 -7.42 -61.77 27.31
N ARG A 462 -6.33 -62.53 27.14
CA ARG A 462 -6.33 -63.97 27.46
C ARG A 462 -6.43 -64.12 28.99
N PRO A 463 -7.24 -65.06 29.52
CA PRO A 463 -7.18 -65.37 30.94
C PRO A 463 -5.85 -66.05 31.25
N GLN A 464 -5.07 -65.50 32.18
CA GLN A 464 -3.96 -66.23 32.79
C GLN A 464 -4.55 -67.44 33.54
N SER A 465 -4.29 -68.62 33.01
CA SER A 465 -4.49 -69.88 33.71
C SER A 465 -3.65 -69.90 34.98
N ARG A 466 -4.31 -70.14 36.11
CA ARG A 466 -3.70 -70.55 37.38
C ARG A 466 -2.83 -71.80 37.14
N GLN A 467 -1.53 -71.69 37.41
CA GLN A 467 -0.68 -72.79 37.91
C GLN A 467 -0.19 -72.29 39.27
N ALA A 468 -0.85 -72.67 40.37
CA ALA A 468 -0.64 -73.92 41.11
C ALA A 468 0.80 -74.04 41.64
N ARG A 469 0.93 -73.78 42.95
CA ARG A 469 2.01 -74.22 43.84
C ARG A 469 2.40 -75.68 43.53
N SER A 470 3.70 -75.97 43.47
CA SER A 470 4.32 -77.05 44.27
C SER A 470 5.84 -77.15 44.01
N ARG A 471 6.57 -77.23 45.13
CA ARG A 471 7.96 -77.66 45.35
C ARG A 471 9.06 -76.65 45.14
#